data_AF-A0A0A2T9I0-F1
#
_entry.id   AF-A0A0A2T9I0-F1
#
_cell.length_a   1.000
_cell.length_b   1.000
_cell.length_c   1.000
_cell.angle_alpha   90.00
_cell.angle_beta   90.00
_cell.angle_gamma   90.00
#
_symmetry.space_group_name_H-M   'P 1'
#
loop_
_entity.id
_entity.type
_entity.pdbx_description
1 polymer ?
#
loop_
_entity_poly.entity_id
_entity_poly.type
_entity_poly.pdbx_seq_one_letter_code
_entity_poly.pdbx_strand_id
1 'polypeptide(L)'
;MDISLTKEEKQQVIDHIQNYFELERGEEIGNLGADQFYEFLMKEIGPFIYNKGVKDAKKMLEQKMMDLDEDIASLEKPTYTQR
;
A
#
# COMPACT_ATOMS: atom_id res chain seq x y z
N MET A 1 -13.29 -1.68 3.68
CA MET A 1 -12.27 -2.70 3.37
C MET A 1 -11.38 -2.76 4.59
N ASP A 2 -11.25 -3.94 5.19
CA ASP A 2 -10.42 -4.09 6.40
C ASP A 2 -8.96 -4.23 5.98
N ILE A 3 -8.07 -3.48 6.63
CA ILE A 3 -6.62 -3.55 6.36
C ILE A 3 -6.08 -4.55 7.37
N SER A 4 -6.08 -5.83 7.00
CA SER A 4 -5.69 -6.91 7.88
C SER A 4 -4.71 -7.85 7.20
N LEU A 5 -3.66 -8.23 7.92
CA LEU A 5 -2.76 -9.31 7.53
C LEU A 5 -3.42 -10.68 7.76
N THR A 6 -2.90 -11.70 7.09
CA THR A 6 -3.20 -13.10 7.45
C THR A 6 -2.70 -13.40 8.87
N LYS A 7 -3.17 -14.51 9.45
CA LYS A 7 -2.74 -14.90 10.81
C LYS A 7 -1.25 -15.18 10.86
N GLU A 8 -0.72 -15.80 9.81
CA GLU A 8 0.69 -16.15 9.66
C GLU A 8 1.56 -14.90 9.56
N GLU A 9 1.18 -13.94 8.71
CA GLU A 9 1.87 -12.65 8.59
C GLU A 9 1.79 -11.84 9.89
N LYS A 10 0.63 -11.81 10.55
CA LYS A 10 0.48 -11.15 11.85
C LYS A 10 1.43 -11.76 12.90
N GLN A 11 1.51 -13.09 12.97
CA GLN A 11 2.42 -13.76 13.91
C GLN A 11 3.89 -13.41 13.62
N GLN A 12 4.30 -13.39 12.35
CA GLN A 12 5.65 -12.97 11.98
C GLN A 12 5.95 -11.52 12.42
N VAL A 13 4.99 -10.61 12.26
CA VAL A 13 5.14 -9.22 12.72
C VAL A 13 5.21 -9.14 14.24
N ILE A 14 4.41 -9.92 14.96
CA ILE A 14 4.48 -10.02 16.42
C ILE A 14 5.87 -10.48 16.85
N ASP A 15 6.40 -11.55 16.26
CA ASP A 15 7.74 -12.06 16.57
C ASP A 15 8.82 -11.00 16.29
N HIS A 16 8.69 -10.25 15.19
CA HIS A 16 9.59 -9.13 14.89
C HIS A 16 9.48 -7.99 15.92
N ILE A 17 8.28 -7.66 16.39
CA ILE A 17 8.08 -6.66 17.44
C ILE A 17 8.79 -7.11 18.73
N GLN A 18 8.63 -8.37 19.11
CA GLN A 18 9.27 -8.92 20.30
C GLN A 18 10.80 -8.83 20.20
N ASN A 19 11.37 -9.31 19.09
CA ASN A 19 12.80 -9.24 18.82
C ASN A 19 13.33 -7.80 18.82
N TYR A 20 12.58 -6.86 18.25
CA TYR A 20 12.97 -5.45 18.22
C TYR A 20 13.06 -4.85 19.64
N PHE A 21 12.09 -5.14 20.51
CA PHE A 21 12.12 -4.66 21.90
C PHE A 21 13.28 -5.26 22.69
N GLU A 22 13.54 -6.56 22.50
CA GLU A 22 14.66 -7.21 23.16
C GLU A 22 16.00 -6.61 22.71
N LEU A 23 16.21 -6.49 21.40
CA LEU A 23 17.49 -6.02 20.83
C LEU A 23 17.74 -4.53 21.05
N GLU A 24 16.74 -3.68 20.85
CA GLU A 24 16.93 -2.23 20.86
C GLU A 24 16.67 -1.59 22.22
N ARG A 25 15.89 -2.25 23.09
CA ARG A 25 15.52 -1.72 24.41
C ARG A 25 16.00 -2.59 25.57
N GLY A 26 16.46 -3.81 25.30
CA GLY A 26 16.78 -4.77 26.36
C GLY A 26 15.56 -5.20 27.18
N GLU A 27 14.36 -5.02 26.61
CA GLU A 27 13.08 -5.29 27.27
C GLU A 27 12.39 -6.47 26.60
N GLU A 28 11.96 -7.46 27.38
CA GLU A 28 11.08 -8.51 26.86
C GLU A 28 9.63 -8.02 26.85
N ILE A 29 9.02 -8.00 25.67
CA ILE A 29 7.58 -7.79 25.52
C ILE A 29 6.89 -9.13 25.30
N GLY A 30 5.95 -9.47 26.18
CA GLY A 30 5.16 -10.70 26.05
C GLY A 30 4.22 -10.65 24.84
N ASN A 31 3.77 -11.82 24.40
CA ASN A 31 2.93 -11.98 23.20
C ASN A 31 1.69 -11.06 23.20
N LEU A 32 0.99 -10.95 24.34
CA LEU A 32 -0.17 -10.06 24.48
C LEU A 32 0.20 -8.58 24.29
N GLY A 33 1.35 -8.14 24.80
CA GLY A 33 1.81 -6.77 24.65
C GLY A 33 2.22 -6.47 23.20
N ALA A 34 2.89 -7.42 22.56
CA ALA A 34 3.26 -7.31 21.16
C ALA A 34 2.02 -7.30 20.24
N ASP A 35 1.01 -8.11 20.55
CA ASP A 35 -0.28 -8.11 19.84
C ASP A 35 -0.99 -6.76 19.97
N GLN A 36 -1.08 -6.19 21.19
CA GLN A 36 -1.65 -4.86 21.40
C GLN A 36 -0.89 -3.76 20.66
N PHE A 37 0.43 -3.85 20.63
CA PHE A 37 1.27 -2.91 19.90
C PHE A 37 1.06 -3.03 18.38
N TYR A 38 0.97 -4.25 17.86
CA TYR A 38 0.60 -4.51 16.47
C TYR A 38 -0.77 -3.89 16.13
N GLU A 39 -1.80 -4.13 16.93
CA GLU A 39 -3.15 -3.58 16.71
C GLU A 39 -3.14 -2.05 16.70
N PHE A 40 -2.37 -1.43 17.60
CA PHE A 40 -2.16 0.01 17.60
C PHE A 40 -1.51 0.50 16.29
N LEU A 41 -0.44 -0.14 15.82
CA LEU A 41 0.22 0.23 14.57
C LEU A 41 -0.71 0.08 13.37
N MET A 42 -1.46 -1.02 13.28
CA MET A 42 -2.39 -1.27 12.19
C MET A 42 -3.50 -0.22 12.15
N LYS A 43 -4.00 0.19 13.31
CA LYS A 43 -5.00 1.24 13.42
C LYS A 43 -4.47 2.62 13.03
N GLU A 44 -3.30 3.01 13.55
CA GLU A 44 -2.79 4.36 13.40
C GLU A 44 -2.03 4.58 12.07
N ILE A 45 -1.33 3.57 11.55
CA ILE A 45 -0.47 3.69 10.36
C ILE A 45 -1.09 3.01 9.13
N GLY A 46 -1.80 1.89 9.33
CA GLY A 46 -2.36 1.07 8.25
C GLY A 46 -3.14 1.87 7.20
N PRO A 47 -4.12 2.71 7.58
CA PRO A 47 -4.90 3.52 6.65
C PRO A 47 -4.05 4.48 5.80
N PHE A 48 -3.00 5.08 6.37
CA PHE A 48 -2.15 6.01 5.63
C PHE A 48 -1.37 5.30 4.53
N ILE A 49 -0.75 4.16 4.85
CA ILE A 49 0.03 3.36 3.89
C ILE A 49 -0.87 2.78 2.81
N TYR A 50 -2.01 2.20 3.18
CA TYR A 50 -2.97 1.65 2.22
C TYR A 50 -3.48 2.73 1.25
N ASN A 51 -3.93 3.87 1.77
CA ASN A 51 -4.43 4.96 0.93
C ASN A 51 -3.34 5.54 0.02
N LYS A 52 -2.09 5.57 0.48
CA LYS A 52 -0.95 5.96 -0.35
C LYS A 52 -0.74 4.96 -1.50
N GLY A 53 -0.76 3.66 -1.22
CA GLY A 53 -0.67 2.61 -2.24
C GLY A 53 -1.80 2.70 -3.28
N VAL A 54 -3.04 2.93 -2.85
CA VAL A 54 -4.19 3.13 -3.76
C VAL A 54 -3.99 4.36 -4.65
N LYS A 55 -3.52 5.48 -4.09
CA LYS A 55 -3.23 6.70 -4.87
C LYS A 55 -2.12 6.48 -5.89
N ASP A 56 -1.07 5.76 -5.51
CA ASP A 56 0.06 5.47 -6.40
C ASP A 56 -0.37 4.54 -7.55
N ALA A 57 -1.19 3.53 -7.26
CA ALA A 57 -1.80 2.67 -8.29
C ALA A 57 -2.71 3.46 -9.25
N LYS A 58 -3.54 4.36 -8.71
CA LYS A 58 -4.38 5.24 -9.52
C LYS A 58 -3.55 6.14 -10.44
N LYS A 59 -2.49 6.75 -9.91
CA LYS A 59 -1.59 7.60 -10.70
C LYS A 59 -0.93 6.82 -11.85
N MET A 60 -0.50 5.59 -11.59
CA MET A 60 0.05 4.72 -12.64
C MET A 60 -0.99 4.40 -13.73
N LEU A 61 -2.23 4.13 -13.33
CA LEU A 61 -3.32 3.88 -14.27
C LEU A 61 -3.61 5.11 -15.14
N GLU A 62 -3.73 6.29 -14.52
CA GLU A 62 -4.00 7.55 -15.23
C GLU A 62 -2.94 7.83 -16.28
N GLN A 63 -1.67 7.62 -15.97
CA GLN A 63 -0.59 7.78 -16.96
C GLN A 63 -0.77 6.83 -18.14
N LYS A 64 -1.03 5.54 -17.89
CA LYS A 64 -1.21 4.55 -18.96
C LYS A 64 -2.43 4.85 -19.84
N MET A 65 -3.49 5.41 -19.26
CA MET A 65 -4.67 5.82 -20.02
C MET A 65 -4.37 7.01 -20.92
N MET A 66 -3.62 8.00 -20.43
CA MET A 66 -3.17 9.13 -21.26
C MET A 66 -2.32 8.63 -22.44
N ASP A 67 -1.35 7.75 -22.18
CA ASP A 67 -0.51 7.17 -23.22
C ASP A 67 -1.36 6.44 -24.29
N LEU A 68 -2.38 5.68 -23.85
CA LEU A 68 -3.28 4.97 -24.75
C LEU A 68 -4.16 5.93 -25.58
N ASP A 69 -4.66 7.01 -24.97
CA ASP A 69 -5.46 8.02 -25.66
C ASP A 69 -4.63 8.71 -26.76
N GLU A 70 -3.35 9.01 -26.48
CA GLU A 70 -2.41 9.55 -27.48
C GLU A 70 -2.16 8.56 -28.62
N ASP A 71 -1.92 7.28 -28.30
CA ASP A 71 -1.74 6.22 -29.29
C ASP A 71 -2.97 6.10 -30.22
N ILE A 72 -4.19 6.15 -29.67
CA ILE A 72 -5.43 6.09 -30.45
C ILE A 72 -5.58 7.34 -31.33
N ALA A 73 -5.35 8.53 -30.78
CA ALA A 73 -5.43 9.79 -31.52
C ALA A 73 -4.45 9.82 -32.71
N SER A 74 -3.27 9.17 -32.56
CA SER A 74 -2.28 9.07 -33.64
C SER A 74 -2.79 8.29 -34.87
N LEU A 75 -3.83 7.46 -34.72
CA LEU A 75 -4.42 6.68 -35.79
C LEU A 75 -5.37 7.51 -36.67
N GLU A 76 -5.83 8.67 -36.19
CA GLU A 76 -6.72 9.56 -36.94
C GLU A 76 -6.10 9.94 -38.29
N LYS A 77 -6.96 10.00 -39.32
CA LYS A 77 -6.55 10.39 -40.68
C LYS A 77 -7.03 11.79 -40.97
N PRO A 78 -6.24 12.61 -41.67
CA PRO A 78 -6.64 13.96 -42.04
C PRO A 78 -7.91 13.92 -42.89
N THR A 79 -8.91 14.73 -42.53
CA THR A 79 -10.10 14.93 -43.33
C THR A 79 -9.91 16.16 -44.22
N TYR A 80 -9.90 15.96 -45.54
CA TYR A 80 -9.84 17.06 -46.49
C TYR A 80 -11.22 17.71 -46.58
N THR A 81 -11.46 18.75 -45.77
CA THR A 81 -12.62 19.63 -45.99
C THR A 81 -12.24 20.57 -47.13
N GLN A 82 -12.71 20.27 -48.35
CA GLN A 82 -12.62 21.21 -49.47
C GLN A 82 -13.43 22.46 -49.10
N ARG A 83 -12.77 23.63 -49.06
CA ARG A 83 -13.41 24.94 -49.09
C ARG A 83 -13.59 25.40 -50.52
#